data_AF-A0A2S6HDE6-F1
#
_entry.id   AF-A0A2S6HDE6-F1
#
_cell.length_a   1.000
_cell.length_b   1.000
_cell.length_c   1.000
_cell.angle_alpha   90.00
_cell.angle_beta   90.00
_cell.angle_gamma   90.00
#
_symmetry.space_group_name_H-M   'P 1'
#
loop_
_entity.id
_entity.type
_entity.pdbx_description
1 polymer ?
#
loop_
_entity_poly.entity_id
_entity_poly.type
_entity_poly.pdbx_seq_one_letter_code
_entity_poly.pdbx_strand_id
1 'polypeptide(L)' 'MSGTLHKHIRESVLKTALFHQLKNGQKAPERTARNLRELLQKFSPASSELFTYEELLMMIKNCSRDDCLNLIIQKLA' A
#
# COMPACT_ATOMS: atom_id res chain seq x y z
N MET A 1 -16.16 5.45 -21.42
CA MET A 1 -16.73 4.43 -20.49
C MET A 1 -15.71 3.38 -20.05
N SER A 2 -14.88 2.83 -20.94
CA SER A 2 -13.84 1.83 -20.59
C SER A 2 -12.79 2.30 -19.55
N GLY A 3 -12.35 3.57 -19.62
CA GLY A 3 -11.33 4.11 -18.70
C GLY A 3 -11.74 4.16 -17.23
N THR A 4 -13.02 4.46 -16.94
CA THR A 4 -13.55 4.51 -15.57
C THR A 4 -13.59 3.12 -14.94
N LEU A 5 -14.04 2.12 -15.70
CA LEU A 5 -14.06 0.73 -15.25
C LEU A 5 -12.65 0.20 -14.98
N HIS A 6 -11.70 0.48 -15.90
CA HIS A 6 -10.31 0.05 -15.75
C HIS A 6 -9.65 0.69 -14.51
N LYS A 7 -9.94 1.97 -14.22
CA LYS A 7 -9.47 2.65 -13.01
C LYS A 7 -10.00 1.97 -11.74
N HIS A 8 -11.31 1.70 -11.66
CA HIS A 8 -11.92 1.05 -10.50
C HIS A 8 -11.42 -0.38 -10.27
N ILE A 9 -11.20 -1.14 -11.34
CA ILE A 9 -10.59 -2.48 -11.24
C ILE A 9 -9.18 -2.36 -10.66
N ARG A 10 -8.36 -1.44 -11.19
CA ARG A 10 -6.99 -1.23 -10.69
C ARG A 10 -6.95 -0.84 -9.22
N GLU A 11 -7.83 0.06 -8.79
CA GLU A 11 -7.97 0.47 -7.38
C GLU A 11 -8.37 -0.69 -6.47
N SER A 12 -9.32 -1.52 -6.93
CA SER A 12 -9.79 -2.68 -6.17
C SER A 12 -8.68 -3.72 -6.00
N VAL A 13 -7.96 -4.03 -7.09
CA VAL A 13 -6.82 -4.97 -7.05
C VAL A 13 -5.72 -4.44 -6.10
N LEU A 14 -5.41 -3.15 -6.16
CA LEU A 14 -4.42 -2.53 -5.28
C LEU A 14 -4.84 -2.64 -3.80
N LYS A 15 -6.09 -2.28 -3.46
CA LYS A 15 -6.62 -2.40 -2.10
C LYS A 15 -6.51 -3.82 -1.56
N THR A 16 -6.90 -4.81 -2.36
CA THR A 16 -6.79 -6.23 -1.98
C THR A 16 -5.33 -6.62 -1.75
N ALA A 17 -4.41 -6.26 -2.66
CA ALA A 17 -3.00 -6.58 -2.52
C ALA A 17 -2.36 -5.95 -1.27
N LEU A 18 -2.67 -4.68 -0.98
CA LEU A 18 -2.22 -3.98 0.23
C LEU A 18 -2.74 -4.68 1.49
N PHE A 19 -4.03 -5.00 1.52
CA PHE A 19 -4.66 -5.69 2.66
C PHE A 19 -3.98 -7.03 2.97
N HIS A 20 -3.65 -7.81 1.93
CA HIS A 20 -2.94 -9.07 2.09
C HIS A 20 -1.52 -8.89 2.63
N GLN A 21 -0.76 -7.91 2.14
CA GLN A 21 0.60 -7.65 2.64
C GLN A 21 0.60 -7.19 4.10
N LEU A 22 -0.36 -6.35 4.47
CA LEU A 22 -0.49 -5.81 5.83
C LEU A 22 -0.95 -6.84 6.86
N LYS A 23 -1.54 -7.98 6.44
CA LYS A 23 -1.96 -9.07 7.35
C LYS A 23 -0.84 -9.56 8.26
N ASN A 24 0.41 -9.54 7.78
CA ASN A 24 1.59 -9.98 8.54
C ASN A 24 2.42 -8.82 9.10
N GLY A 25 1.95 -7.56 8.98
CA GLY A 25 2.73 -6.37 9.32
C GLY A 25 3.29 -6.37 10.73
N GLN A 26 2.48 -6.78 11.72
CA GLN A 26 2.92 -6.84 13.12
C GLN A 26 3.92 -7.96 13.41
N LYS A 27 3.91 -9.05 12.61
CA LYS A 27 4.82 -10.19 12.80
C LYS A 27 6.14 -10.03 12.04
N ALA A 28 6.15 -9.27 10.95
CA ALA A 28 7.31 -9.09 10.09
C ALA A 28 7.33 -7.68 9.47
N PRO A 29 7.45 -6.61 10.27
CA PRO A 29 7.23 -5.25 9.80
C PRO A 29 8.22 -4.80 8.72
N GLU A 30 9.49 -5.16 8.82
CA GLU A 30 10.52 -4.85 7.81
C GLU A 30 10.23 -5.52 6.47
N ARG A 31 9.83 -6.80 6.50
CA ARG A 31 9.44 -7.54 5.30
C ARG A 31 8.18 -6.94 4.67
N THR A 32 7.18 -6.62 5.48
CA THR A 32 5.95 -6.00 4.99
C THR A 32 6.23 -4.63 4.39
N ALA A 33 7.06 -3.78 5.01
CA ALA A 33 7.44 -2.47 4.47
C ALA A 33 8.11 -2.58 3.10
N ARG A 34 9.06 -3.53 2.94
CA ARG A 34 9.71 -3.79 1.65
C ARG A 34 8.71 -4.23 0.59
N ASN A 35 7.86 -5.20 0.92
CA ASN A 35 6.85 -5.72 -0.01
C ASN A 35 5.85 -4.62 -0.43
N LEU A 36 5.43 -3.75 0.48
CA LEU A 36 4.55 -2.63 0.16
C LEU A 36 5.22 -1.65 -0.80
N ARG A 37 6.47 -1.28 -0.54
CA ARG A 37 7.22 -0.38 -1.42
C ARG A 37 7.34 -0.94 -2.85
N GLU A 38 7.70 -2.22 -2.98
CA GLU A 38 7.79 -2.90 -4.27
C GLU A 38 6.43 -2.99 -4.98
N LEU A 39 5.35 -3.29 -4.23
CA LEU A 39 3.99 -3.34 -4.76
C LEU A 39 3.55 -1.97 -5.28
N LEU A 40 3.75 -0.92 -4.49
CA LEU A 40 3.40 0.45 -4.85
C LEU A 40 4.15 0.88 -6.12
N GLN A 41 5.46 0.66 -6.18
CA GLN A 41 6.28 0.99 -7.34
C GLN A 41 5.80 0.28 -8.62
N LYS A 42 5.41 -1.01 -8.52
CA LYS A 42 4.82 -1.76 -9.64
C LYS A 42 3.47 -1.20 -10.08
N PHE A 43 2.66 -0.74 -9.14
CA PHE A 43 1.36 -0.16 -9.44
C PHE A 43 1.46 1.25 -10.00
N SER A 44 2.40 2.07 -9.55
CA SER A 44 2.63 3.41 -10.03
C SER A 44 4.07 3.82 -9.73
N PRO A 45 4.94 4.02 -10.75
CA PRO A 45 6.30 4.48 -10.51
C PRO A 45 6.36 5.78 -9.68
N ALA A 46 5.40 6.69 -9.87
CA ALA A 46 5.31 7.93 -9.08
C ALA A 46 5.08 7.71 -7.57
N SER A 47 4.57 6.53 -7.18
CA SER A 47 4.37 6.20 -5.76
C SER A 47 5.68 6.00 -4.99
N SER A 48 6.81 5.80 -5.68
CA SER A 48 8.11 5.73 -5.01
C SER A 48 8.55 7.05 -4.38
N GLU A 49 7.98 8.17 -4.84
CA GLU A 49 8.19 9.50 -4.24
C GLU A 49 7.21 9.75 -3.08
N LEU A 50 6.10 9.01 -3.04
CA LEU A 50 5.05 9.17 -2.03
C LEU A 50 5.34 8.38 -0.75
N PHE A 51 6.11 7.30 -0.82
CA PHE A 51 6.36 6.43 0.33
C PHE A 51 7.82 6.04 0.45
N THR A 52 8.46 6.48 1.52
CA THR A 52 9.79 5.96 1.90
C THR A 52 9.65 4.62 2.62
N TYR A 53 10.73 3.85 2.66
CA TYR A 53 10.75 2.60 3.42
C TYR A 53 10.52 2.85 4.91
N GLU A 54 11.14 3.91 5.44
CA GLU A 54 11.07 4.33 6.83
C GLU A 54 9.65 4.77 7.22
N GLU A 55 8.96 5.53 6.37
CA GLU A 55 7.56 5.89 6.55
C GLU A 55 6.67 4.64 6.64
N LEU A 56 6.81 3.71 5.68
CA LEU A 56 6.03 2.48 5.67
C LEU A 56 6.31 1.63 6.91
N LEU A 57 7.57 1.52 7.31
CA LEU A 57 7.96 0.76 8.50
C LEU A 57 7.37 1.36 9.78
N MET A 58 7.42 2.69 9.92
CA MET A 58 6.82 3.43 11.03
C MET A 58 5.31 3.22 11.07
N MET A 59 4.63 3.32 9.92
CA MET A 59 3.18 3.07 9.85
C MET A 59 2.84 1.65 10.30
N ILE A 60 3.53 0.64 9.76
CA ILE A 60 3.24 -0.76 10.09
C ILE A 60 3.45 -1.06 11.58
N LYS A 61 4.47 -0.46 12.21
CA LYS A 61 4.77 -0.67 13.63
C LYS A 61 3.77 0.03 14.56
N ASN A 62 3.25 1.19 14.15
CA ASN A 62 2.48 2.06 15.04
C ASN A 62 0.97 2.06 14.78
N CYS A 63 0.50 1.54 13.65
CA CYS A 63 -0.90 1.61 13.25
C CYS A 63 -1.53 0.21 13.15
N SER A 64 -2.86 0.17 13.24
CA SER A 64 -3.60 -1.03 12.88
C SER A 64 -3.49 -1.31 11.38
N ARG A 65 -3.81 -2.55 10.98
CA ARG A 65 -3.84 -2.93 9.56
C ARG A 65 -4.75 -2.02 8.74
N ASP A 66 -5.93 -1.71 9.28
CA ASP A 66 -6.96 -0.98 8.55
C ASP A 66 -6.60 0.52 8.47
N ASP A 67 -5.96 1.06 9.51
CA ASP A 67 -5.40 2.42 9.49
C ASP A 67 -4.27 2.55 8.47
N CYS A 68 -3.33 1.58 8.44
CA CYS A 68 -2.28 1.53 7.42
C CYS A 68 -2.86 1.54 6.00
N LEU A 69 -3.89 0.73 5.75
CA LEU A 69 -4.55 0.67 4.45
C LEU A 69 -5.18 2.02 4.08
N ASN A 70 -5.92 2.63 5.01
CA ASN A 70 -6.58 3.92 4.78
C ASN A 70 -5.58 5.04 4.49
N LEU A 71 -4.49 5.12 5.26
CA LEU A 71 -3.44 6.12 5.07
C LEU A 71 -2.76 5.98 3.70
N ILE A 72 -2.45 4.75 3.29
CA ILE A 72 -1.85 4.50 1.97
C ILE A 72 -2.81 4.91 0.85
N ILE A 73 -4.09 4.54 0.95
CA ILE A 73 -5.09 4.90 -0.06
C ILE A 73 -5.32 6.41 -0.13
N GLN A 74 -5.36 7.10 1.01
CA GLN A 74 -5.51 8.57 1.06
C GLN A 74 -4.33 9.29 0.41
N LYS A 75 -3.09 8.83 0.62
CA LYS A 75 -1.89 9.45 0.05
C LYS A 75 -1.72 9.14 -1.45
N LEU A 76 -2.43 8.14 -1.98
CA LEU A 76 -2.46 7.79 -3.40
C LEU A 76 -3.58 8.48 -4.20
N ALA A 77 -4.54 9.10 -3.52
CA ALA A 77 -5.67 9.81 -4.12
C ALA A 77 -5.25 11.21 -4.61
#